data_AF-A0A6N7BFU0-F1
#
_entry.id   AF-A0A6N7BFU0-F1
#
_cell.length_a   1.000
_cell.length_b   1.000
_cell.length_c   1.000
_cell.angle_alpha   90.00
_cell.angle_beta   90.00
_cell.angle_gamma   90.00
#
_symmetry.space_group_name_H-M   'P 1'
#
loop_
_entity.id
_entity.type
_entity.pdbx_description
1 polymer ?
#
loop_
_entity_poly.entity_id
_entity_poly.type
_entity_poly.pdbx_seq_one_letter_code
_entity_poly.pdbx_strand_id
1 'polypeptide(L)' 'MLINIFGGIVRCDRVAQGVIDAVNEVSVTVPIVVRLEGTNAIEAKEMLENSGLNFSVATSLQDAAGKVTSVLTTA' A
#
# COMPACT_ATOMS: atom_id res chain seq x y z
N MET A 1 -1.82 -7.41 6.55
CA MET A 1 -3.02 -6.86 5.85
C MET A 1 -2.64 -6.54 4.42
N LEU A 2 -3.51 -6.82 3.44
CA LEU A 2 -3.29 -6.46 2.03
C LEU A 2 -4.35 -5.43 1.59
N ILE A 3 -3.88 -4.28 1.09
CA ILE A 3 -4.71 -3.26 0.44
C ILE A 3 -4.46 -3.35 -1.06
N ASN A 4 -5.46 -3.77 -1.83
CA ASN A 4 -5.36 -3.91 -3.28
C ASN A 4 -6.45 -3.07 -3.95
N ILE A 5 -6.08 -1.94 -4.56
CA ILE A 5 -7.02 -0.97 -5.13
C ILE A 5 -6.66 -0.67 -6.59
N PHE A 6 -7.68 -0.64 -7.44
CA PHE A 6 -7.58 -0.18 -8.82
C PHE A 6 -8.18 1.24 -8.95
N GLY A 7 -7.31 2.24 -9.08
CA GLY A 7 -7.67 3.63 -9.32
C GLY A 7 -7.93 3.92 -10.79
N GLY A 8 -9.12 3.59 -11.28
CA GLY A 8 -9.55 3.92 -12.64
C GLY A 8 -9.91 5.41 -12.79
N ILE A 9 -11.09 5.79 -12.28
CA ILE A 9 -11.54 7.19 -12.28
C ILE A 9 -10.88 7.98 -11.14
N VAL A 10 -10.69 7.33 -9.99
CA VAL A 10 -10.03 7.93 -8.83
C VAL A 10 -8.52 7.75 -8.98
N ARG A 11 -7.75 8.84 -8.85
CA ARG A 11 -6.28 8.80 -8.91
C ARG A 11 -5.71 8.05 -7.70
N CYS A 12 -4.72 7.19 -7.96
CA CYS A 12 -4.07 6.39 -6.94
C CYS A 12 -3.33 7.24 -5.89
N ASP A 13 -2.84 8.42 -6.24
CA ASP A 13 -2.18 9.32 -5.30
C ASP A 13 -3.13 9.82 -4.19
N ARG A 14 -4.40 10.09 -4.51
CA ARG A 14 -5.44 10.42 -3.53
C ARG A 14 -5.75 9.24 -2.62
N VAL A 15 -5.77 8.03 -3.17
CA VAL A 15 -5.94 6.80 -2.40
C VAL A 15 -4.76 6.59 -1.46
N ALA A 16 -3.53 6.74 -1.94
CA ALA A 16 -2.32 6.63 -1.13
C ALA A 16 -2.32 7.61 0.04
N GLN A 17 -2.69 8.88 -0.20
CA GLN A 17 -2.82 9.87 0.88
C GLN A 17 -3.81 9.40 1.94
N GLY A 18 -5.01 8.97 1.55
CA GLY A 18 -6.02 8.49 2.50
C GLY A 18 -5.56 7.27 3.30
N VAL A 19 -4.78 6.36 2.69
CA VAL A 19 -4.17 5.22 3.40
C VAL A 19 -3.15 5.69 4.42
N ILE A 20 -2.28 6.64 4.06
CA ILE A 20 -1.28 7.21 4.98
C ILE A 20 -1.96 7.89 6.17
N ASP A 21 -2.97 8.73 5.90
CA ASP A 21 -3.71 9.45 6.93
C ASP A 21 -4.39 8.48 7.90
N ALA A 22 -5.08 7.46 7.36
CA ALA A 22 -5.76 6.44 8.17
C ALA A 22 -4.80 5.63 9.06
N VAL A 23 -3.60 5.31 8.56
CA VAL A 23 -2.60 4.56 9.34
C VAL A 23 -1.93 5.43 10.41
N ASN A 24 -1.88 6.76 10.22
CA ASN A 24 -1.42 7.67 11.25
C ASN A 24 -2.47 7.90 12.35
N GLU A 25 -3.75 7.91 11.99
CA GLU A 25 -4.84 8.06 12.96
C GLU A 25 -5.13 6.79 13.75
N VAL A 26 -4.95 5.62 13.12
CA VAL A 26 -5.26 4.31 13.72
C VAL A 26 -3.97 3.58 14.03
N SER A 27 -3.79 3.13 15.27
CA SER A 27 -2.66 2.28 15.65
C SER A 27 -2.76 0.89 15.01
N VAL A 28 -2.19 0.73 13.81
CA VAL A 28 -2.15 -0.56 13.12
C VAL A 28 -0.95 -1.38 13.61
N THR A 29 -1.22 -2.54 14.21
CA THR A 29 -0.19 -3.45 14.75
C THR A 29 0.26 -4.53 13.77
N VAL A 30 -0.42 -4.66 12.63
CA VAL A 30 -0.13 -5.68 11.60
C VAL A 30 0.60 -5.06 10.41
N PRO A 31 1.54 -5.79 9.78
CA PRO A 31 2.24 -5.28 8.60
C PRO A 31 1.28 -5.04 7.43
N ILE A 32 1.50 -3.95 6.70
CA ILE A 32 0.61 -3.52 5.62
C ILE A 32 1.32 -3.68 4.28
N VAL A 33 0.73 -4.49 3.40
CA VAL A 33 1.11 -4.61 2.00
C VAL A 33 0.11 -3.81 1.16
N VAL A 34 0.57 -2.96 0.26
CA VAL A 34 -0.27 -2.09 -0.56
C VAL A 34 0.04 -2.31 -2.03
N ARG A 35 -0.99 -2.51 -2.85
CA ARG A 35 -0.90 -2.52 -4.32
C ARG A 35 -1.93 -1.56 -4.88
N LEU A 36 -1.44 -0.54 -5.56
CA LEU A 36 -2.25 0.45 -6.27
C LEU A 36 -1.96 0.34 -7.76
N GLU A 37 -3.00 0.26 -8.57
CA GLU A 37 -2.89 0.23 -10.03
C GLU A 37 -3.90 1.18 -10.67
N GLY A 38 -3.49 1.87 -11.74
CA GLY A 38 -4.33 2.84 -12.43
C GLY A 38 -3.67 4.21 -12.54
N THR A 39 -4.48 5.27 -12.61
CA THR A 39 -3.99 6.64 -12.83
C THR A 39 -3.13 7.10 -11.66
N ASN A 40 -1.93 7.61 -11.94
CA ASN A 40 -0.94 8.07 -10.96
C ASN A 40 -0.43 6.98 -10.00
N ALA A 41 -0.40 5.72 -10.42
CA ALA A 41 0.10 4.62 -9.59
C ALA A 41 1.58 4.76 -9.21
N ILE A 42 2.39 5.40 -10.05
CA ILE A 42 3.83 5.62 -9.80
C ILE A 42 4.01 6.63 -8.67
N GLU A 43 3.33 7.78 -8.76
CA GLU A 43 3.35 8.82 -7.74
C GLU A 43 2.79 8.30 -6.41
N ALA A 44 1.72 7.51 -6.47
CA ALA A 44 1.14 6.87 -5.28
C ALA A 44 2.13 5.92 -4.60
N LYS A 45 2.91 5.16 -5.37
CA LYS A 45 3.97 4.30 -4.85
C LYS A 45 5.05 5.13 -4.15
N GLU A 46 5.55 6.19 -4.78
CA GLU A 46 6.55 7.07 -4.18
C GLU A 46 6.04 7.71 -2.89
N MET A 47 4.77 8.13 -2.84
CA MET A 47 4.16 8.67 -1.62
C MET A 47 4.15 7.64 -0.48
N LEU A 48 3.80 6.40 -0.76
CA LEU A 48 3.78 5.32 0.24
C LEU A 48 5.19 4.99 0.74
N GLU A 49 6.16 4.87 -0.17
CA GLU A 49 7.56 4.57 0.17
C GLU A 49 8.22 5.71 0.97
N ASN A 50 7.87 6.97 0.70
CA ASN A 50 8.41 8.13 1.39
C ASN A 50 7.65 8.52 2.67
N SER A 51 6.56 7.82 3.01
CA SER A 51 5.71 8.17 4.15
C SER A 51 6.38 7.95 5.52
N GLY A 52 7.50 7.23 5.57
CA GLY A 52 8.15 6.83 6.83
C GLY A 52 7.37 5.75 7.62
N LEU A 53 6.26 5.28 7.07
CA LEU A 53 5.44 4.20 7.63
C LEU A 53 5.89 2.85 7.07
N ASN A 54 5.62 1.77 7.83
CA ASN A 54 6.02 0.42 7.46
C ASN A 54 5.08 -0.20 6.40
N PHE A 55 5.13 0.34 5.18
CA PHE A 55 4.40 -0.17 4.02
C PHE A 55 5.29 -1.03 3.13
N SER A 56 4.75 -2.18 2.70
CA SER A 56 5.29 -2.99 1.62
C SER A 56 4.52 -2.71 0.34
N VAL A 57 5.06 -1.90 -0.57
CA VAL A 57 4.36 -1.55 -1.82
C VAL A 57 4.65 -2.60 -2.90
N ALA A 58 3.60 -3.17 -3.49
CA ALA A 58 3.68 -4.22 -4.49
C ALA A 58 3.27 -3.71 -5.89
N THR A 59 3.90 -4.26 -6.93
CA THR A 59 3.69 -3.82 -8.33
C THR A 59 2.75 -4.73 -9.12
N SER A 60 2.53 -5.96 -8.66
CA SER A 60 1.59 -6.91 -9.25
C SER A 60 0.85 -7.67 -8.16
N LEU A 61 -0.25 -8.34 -8.52
CA LEU A 61 -0.96 -9.18 -7.56
C LEU A 61 -0.10 -10.37 -7.08
N GLN A 62 0.72 -10.93 -7.96
CA GLN A 62 1.64 -12.02 -7.61
C GLN A 62 2.71 -11.55 -6.61
N ASP A 63 3.29 -10.37 -6.87
CA ASP A 63 4.24 -9.71 -5.96
C ASP A 63 3.57 -9.40 -4.61
N ALA A 64 2.35 -8.86 -4.63
CA ALA A 64 1.59 -8.58 -3.42
C ALA A 64 1.36 -9.84 -2.58
N ALA A 65 0.96 -10.95 -3.21
CA ALA A 65 0.80 -12.23 -2.53
C ALA A 65 2.12 -12.71 -1.91
N GLY A 66 3.24 -12.61 -2.63
CA GLY A 66 4.57 -12.96 -2.11
C GLY A 66 5.00 -12.08 -0.93
N LYS A 67 4.73 -10.78 -0.99
CA LYS A 67 5.01 -9.87 0.13
C LYS A 67 4.15 -10.17 1.35
N VAL A 68 2.87 -10.48 1.14
CA VAL A 68 1.96 -10.87 2.24
C VAL A 68 2.47 -12.13 2.95
N THR A 69 2.90 -13.16 2.22
CA THR A 69 3.44 -14.36 2.87
C THR A 69 4.76 -14.07 3.58
N SER A 70 5.65 -13.27 2.98
CA SER A 70 6.93 -12.88 3.58
C SER A 70 6.78 -12.13 4.92
N VAL A 71 5.78 -11.25 5.04
CA VAL A 71 5.57 -10.50 6.28
C VAL A 71 4.88 -11.32 7.37
N LEU A 72 4.22 -12.44 7.01
CA LEU A 72 3.59 -13.34 7.97
C LEU A 72 4.58 -14.32 8.62
N THR A 73 5.63 -14.74 7.91
CA THR A 73 6.67 -15.63 8.45
C THR A 73 7.67 -14.94 9.37
N THR A 74 7.64 -13.60 9.42
CA THR A 74 8.54 -12.79 10.26
C THR A 74 7.85 -12.35 11.56
N ALA A 75 6.62 -12.80 11.81
CA ALA A 75 5.82 -12.52 13.01
C ALA A 75 5.78 -13.71 13.97
#